data_AF-A0A561UID9-F1
#
_entry.id   AF-A0A561UID9-F1
#
_cell.length_a   1.000
_cell.length_b   1.000
_cell.length_c   1.000
_cell.angle_alpha   90.00
_cell.angle_beta   90.00
_cell.angle_gamma   90.00
#
_symmetry.space_group_name_H-M   'P 1'
#
loop_
_entity.id
_entity.type
_entity.pdbx_description
1 polymer ?
#
loop_
_entity_poly.entity_id
_entity_poly.type
_entity_poly.pdbx_seq_one_letter_code
_entity_poly.pdbx_strand_id
1 'polypeptide(L)'
;MSDPSENPEPTSSHSAAPGAPAAAAPVLPAQSAGPDSAGATAAATAVTSESQIADAADDDSAAPKLGDFAVVRMSGTTGRLIRLGQWLNGDGFADYEHAFVLITEDALIEAEPGGAKQSPLADYQGRPMRWSTGHFQLTDDQRAAIVDAARRRIGVPYSFLDYFALAAHRFRLPGSGLLKRYVADTRHMICSQLVDQCYHDAGIQLFTDGRWPGYVTPADLARLLN
;
A
#
# COMPACT_ATOMS: atom_id res chain seq x y z
N MET A 1 2.42 77.28 -33.99
CA MET A 1 2.00 75.95 -34.46
C MET A 1 2.79 74.95 -33.65
N SER A 2 2.15 74.43 -32.61
CA SER A 2 2.73 73.45 -31.68
C SER A 2 2.37 72.07 -32.18
N ASP A 3 3.36 71.18 -32.31
CA ASP A 3 3.16 69.76 -32.59
C ASP A 3 3.57 68.96 -31.33
N PRO A 4 2.81 67.92 -30.93
CA PRO A 4 2.91 67.31 -29.61
C PRO A 4 3.79 66.05 -29.57
N SER A 5 4.12 65.69 -28.33
CA SER A 5 4.83 64.51 -27.86
C SER A 5 4.39 63.17 -28.47
N GLU A 6 5.37 62.29 -28.71
CA GLU A 6 5.22 60.84 -28.63
C GLU A 6 6.32 60.22 -27.76
N ASN A 7 5.89 59.31 -26.87
CA ASN A 7 6.66 58.58 -25.88
C ASN A 7 7.52 57.47 -26.51
N PRO A 8 8.71 57.15 -25.97
CA PRO A 8 9.48 55.97 -26.39
C PRO A 8 8.98 54.69 -25.70
N GLU A 9 8.88 53.61 -26.48
CA GLU A 9 8.63 52.23 -26.02
C GLU A 9 9.81 51.67 -25.19
N PRO A 10 9.56 50.83 -24.17
CA PRO A 10 10.62 50.10 -23.48
C PRO A 10 10.96 48.77 -24.16
N THR A 11 12.25 48.48 -24.03
CA THR A 11 13.06 47.40 -24.60
C THR A 11 12.63 45.98 -24.20
N SER A 12 12.65 45.08 -25.19
CA SER A 12 12.67 43.63 -24.98
C SER A 12 14.09 43.16 -24.65
N SER A 13 14.28 42.52 -23.51
CA SER A 13 15.53 41.81 -23.16
C SER A 13 15.24 40.43 -22.57
N HIS A 14 16.18 39.53 -22.85
CA HIS A 14 16.13 38.08 -22.76
C HIS A 14 15.79 37.48 -21.39
N SER A 15 15.21 36.27 -21.40
CA SER A 15 15.61 35.25 -20.43
C SER A 15 15.53 33.85 -21.04
N ALA A 16 16.70 33.20 -21.08
CA ALA A 16 16.93 31.86 -21.60
C ALA A 16 16.54 30.80 -20.56
N ALA A 17 16.04 29.67 -21.06
CA ALA A 17 15.69 28.49 -20.26
C ALA A 17 16.94 27.81 -19.66
N PRO A 18 16.91 27.35 -18.40
CA PRO A 18 17.94 26.46 -17.86
C PRO A 18 17.69 25.01 -18.27
N GLY A 19 18.78 24.36 -18.68
CA GLY A 19 18.83 23.02 -19.27
C GLY A 19 18.54 21.87 -18.31
N ALA A 20 18.08 20.78 -18.93
CA ALA A 20 17.91 19.48 -18.31
C ALA A 20 19.27 18.84 -17.97
N PRO A 21 19.45 18.23 -16.79
CA PRO A 21 20.63 17.43 -16.50
C PRO A 21 20.56 16.06 -17.18
N ALA A 22 21.72 15.66 -17.70
CA ALA A 22 21.99 14.41 -18.39
C ALA A 22 21.81 13.19 -17.47
N ALA A 23 21.14 12.15 -18.00
CA ALA A 23 21.02 10.84 -17.38
C ALA A 23 22.39 10.12 -17.39
N ALA A 24 22.90 9.81 -16.20
CA ALA A 24 24.04 8.92 -16.04
C ALA A 24 23.60 7.45 -16.17
N ALA A 25 24.30 6.70 -17.01
CA ALA A 25 24.10 5.27 -17.21
C ALA A 25 24.54 4.46 -15.96
N PRO A 26 23.86 3.35 -15.61
CA PRO A 26 24.29 2.48 -14.54
C PRO A 26 25.47 1.59 -14.98
N VAL A 27 26.54 1.63 -14.19
CA VAL A 27 27.68 0.70 -14.25
C VAL A 27 27.26 -0.61 -13.59
N LEU A 28 27.29 -1.71 -14.36
CA LEU A 28 27.14 -3.08 -13.86
C LEU A 28 28.41 -3.51 -13.11
N PRO A 29 28.33 -4.08 -11.90
CA PRO A 29 29.44 -4.85 -11.35
C PRO A 29 29.43 -6.29 -11.89
N ALA A 30 30.65 -6.76 -12.17
CA ALA A 30 30.97 -8.08 -12.68
C ALA A 30 30.64 -9.19 -11.67
N GLN A 31 30.15 -10.31 -12.21
CA GLN A 31 30.03 -11.59 -11.53
C GLN A 31 31.40 -12.27 -11.46
N SER A 32 31.79 -12.80 -10.30
CA SER A 32 32.84 -13.81 -10.18
C SER A 32 32.27 -15.04 -9.49
N ALA A 33 32.29 -16.16 -10.21
CA ALA A 33 32.00 -17.50 -9.73
C ALA A 33 33.26 -18.16 -9.13
N GLY A 34 33.08 -19.06 -8.16
CA GLY A 34 34.09 -20.03 -7.73
C GLY A 34 33.77 -20.68 -6.38
N PRO A 35 34.14 -21.97 -6.15
CA PRO A 35 33.24 -22.97 -5.58
C PRO A 35 33.76 -23.66 -4.28
N ASP A 36 33.03 -24.71 -3.88
CA ASP A 36 33.41 -25.83 -2.97
C ASP A 36 33.32 -25.55 -1.45
N SER A 37 32.94 -26.48 -0.57
CA SER A 37 32.35 -27.83 -0.64
C SER A 37 32.03 -28.30 0.80
N ALA A 38 31.14 -29.30 0.88
CA ALA A 38 31.13 -30.41 1.85
C ALA A 38 31.02 -30.17 3.38
N GLY A 39 29.87 -30.63 3.92
CA GLY A 39 29.85 -31.83 4.77
C GLY A 39 29.93 -31.65 6.29
N ALA A 40 28.85 -32.00 7.00
CA ALA A 40 28.91 -32.74 8.28
C ALA A 40 27.53 -33.26 8.68
N THR A 41 27.36 -34.56 8.52
CA THR A 41 26.40 -35.43 9.24
C THR A 41 26.65 -35.41 10.74
N ALA A 42 25.57 -35.35 11.54
CA ALA A 42 25.52 -36.03 12.84
C ALA A 42 24.08 -36.28 13.27
N ALA A 43 23.74 -37.56 13.35
CA ALA A 43 22.54 -38.07 13.98
C ALA A 43 22.64 -37.93 15.51
N ALA A 44 21.53 -37.61 16.16
CA ALA A 44 21.35 -37.83 17.60
C ALA A 44 19.99 -38.50 17.81
N THR A 45 20.06 -39.70 18.36
CA THR A 45 18.95 -40.59 18.67
C THR A 45 18.44 -40.34 20.09
N ALA A 46 17.15 -40.64 20.27
CA ALA A 46 16.43 -40.98 21.50
C ALA A 46 15.75 -39.82 22.24
N VAL A 47 14.43 -39.96 22.47
CA VAL A 47 13.87 -40.48 23.74
C VAL A 47 12.31 -40.51 23.70
N THR A 48 11.77 -41.65 24.17
CA THR A 48 10.42 -41.99 24.71
C THR A 48 9.12 -41.93 23.90
N SER A 49 8.42 -43.07 23.97
CA SER A 49 6.99 -43.29 23.77
C SER A 49 6.12 -42.84 24.96
N GLU A 50 4.82 -42.76 24.66
CA GLU A 50 3.64 -42.76 25.56
C GLU A 50 3.20 -41.44 26.19
N SER A 51 2.16 -40.82 25.61
CA SER A 51 0.88 -40.62 26.32
C SER A 51 -0.18 -40.11 25.35
N GLN A 52 -1.39 -40.61 25.57
CA GLN A 52 -2.58 -40.57 24.75
C GLN A 52 -3.51 -39.45 25.25
N ILE A 53 -4.40 -38.97 24.38
CA ILE A 53 -5.67 -38.26 24.65
C ILE A 53 -5.60 -36.82 25.21
N ALA A 54 -5.93 -35.84 24.37
CA ALA A 54 -7.15 -35.02 24.47
C ALA A 54 -6.95 -33.61 23.89
N ASP A 55 -8.05 -33.15 23.31
CA ASP A 55 -8.48 -31.77 23.11
C ASP A 55 -8.05 -30.97 21.87
N ALA A 56 -9.10 -30.47 21.25
CA ALA A 56 -9.12 -29.50 20.18
C ALA A 56 -8.42 -28.21 20.60
N ALA A 57 -7.53 -27.73 19.74
CA ALA A 57 -7.13 -26.34 19.71
C ALA A 57 -7.31 -25.86 18.27
N ASP A 58 -8.09 -24.79 18.13
CA ASP A 58 -8.23 -23.99 16.93
C ASP A 58 -6.88 -23.67 16.29
N ASP A 59 -6.87 -23.66 14.97
CA ASP A 59 -5.72 -23.44 14.10
C ASP A 59 -4.96 -22.15 14.45
N ASP A 60 -3.65 -22.31 14.60
CA ASP A 60 -2.67 -21.49 15.28
C ASP A 60 -2.38 -20.22 14.46
N SER A 61 -3.02 -19.10 14.81
CA SER A 61 -2.78 -17.80 14.16
C SER A 61 -1.38 -17.30 14.49
N ALA A 62 -0.42 -17.57 13.61
CA ALA A 62 0.95 -17.06 13.73
C ALA A 62 0.95 -15.54 13.97
N ALA A 63 1.79 -15.09 14.91
CA ALA A 63 1.94 -13.68 15.24
C ALA A 63 2.28 -12.83 13.99
N PRO A 64 1.71 -11.63 13.84
CA PRO A 64 1.97 -10.78 12.69
C PRO A 64 3.44 -10.37 12.61
N LYS A 65 3.96 -10.34 11.38
CA LYS A 65 5.35 -10.01 11.08
C LYS A 65 5.43 -8.66 10.37
N LEU A 66 6.61 -8.04 10.42
CA LEU A 66 6.84 -6.79 9.70
C LEU A 66 6.59 -6.99 8.19
N GLY A 67 5.97 -5.99 7.58
CA GLY A 67 5.51 -6.03 6.20
C GLY A 67 4.18 -6.77 6.00
N ASP A 68 3.64 -7.45 7.02
CA ASP A 68 2.27 -7.95 6.94
C ASP A 68 1.30 -6.76 6.95
N PHE A 69 0.23 -6.88 6.16
CA PHE A 69 -0.89 -5.95 6.23
C PHE A 69 -2.00 -6.55 7.08
N ALA A 70 -2.85 -5.69 7.62
CA ALA A 70 -4.12 -6.10 8.21
C ALA A 70 -5.27 -5.37 7.54
N VAL A 71 -6.43 -6.04 7.52
CA VAL A 71 -7.73 -5.40 7.30
C VAL A 71 -8.50 -5.41 8.61
N VAL A 72 -9.16 -4.29 8.91
CA VAL A 72 -9.84 -4.10 10.21
C VAL A 72 -11.31 -3.81 10.01
N ARG A 73 -12.14 -4.45 10.85
CA ARG A 73 -13.55 -4.11 11.01
C ARG A 73 -13.67 -2.91 11.95
N MET A 74 -14.20 -1.80 11.47
CA MET A 74 -14.52 -0.66 12.31
C MET A 74 -15.95 -0.84 12.86
N SER A 75 -16.11 -1.08 14.16
CA SER A 75 -17.44 -1.12 14.80
C SER A 75 -17.66 0.12 15.68
N GLY A 76 -18.63 0.99 15.36
CA GLY A 76 -19.12 2.03 16.28
C GLY A 76 -19.27 3.46 15.72
N THR A 77 -20.04 4.28 16.45
CA THR A 77 -20.69 5.54 16.00
C THR A 77 -19.89 6.84 16.24
N THR A 78 -18.66 6.77 16.76
CA THR A 78 -17.85 7.97 17.06
C THR A 78 -16.95 8.28 15.88
N GLY A 79 -17.55 8.94 14.88
CA GLY A 79 -16.93 9.15 13.58
C GLY A 79 -15.77 10.12 13.57
N ARG A 80 -15.23 10.33 12.38
CA ARG A 80 -14.97 11.71 11.96
C ARG A 80 -14.81 11.97 10.48
N LEU A 81 -14.67 10.93 9.69
CA LEU A 81 -15.18 10.93 8.33
C LEU A 81 -16.20 9.82 8.35
N ILE A 82 -17.42 10.08 8.84
CA ILE A 82 -18.58 10.41 7.99
C ILE A 82 -18.68 9.25 6.98
N ARG A 83 -19.80 8.55 6.85
CA ARG A 83 -20.84 9.01 5.92
C ARG A 83 -20.28 9.48 4.55
N LEU A 84 -19.06 9.10 4.16
CA LEU A 84 -18.19 9.78 3.19
C LEU A 84 -18.42 9.27 1.77
N GLY A 85 -19.12 8.15 1.64
CA GLY A 85 -20.52 8.32 1.30
C GLY A 85 -21.33 7.60 2.37
N GLN A 86 -22.59 7.96 2.62
CA GLN A 86 -23.54 7.03 3.23
C GLN A 86 -23.74 5.92 2.24
N TRP A 87 -22.74 5.04 2.21
CA TRP A 87 -22.60 4.11 1.13
C TRP A 87 -22.49 4.88 -0.23
N LEU A 88 -22.37 4.25 -1.37
CA LEU A 88 -22.54 4.89 -2.68
C LEU A 88 -24.02 4.80 -3.16
N ASN A 89 -24.97 4.99 -2.20
CA ASN A 89 -26.46 4.75 -2.07
C ASN A 89 -27.26 3.37 -2.37
N GLY A 90 -27.30 2.26 -1.55
CA GLY A 90 -27.40 0.83 -2.03
C GLY A 90 -26.64 -0.37 -1.32
N ASP A 91 -25.52 -0.93 -1.84
CA ASP A 91 -24.91 -2.28 -1.55
C ASP A 91 -23.37 -2.45 -1.24
N GLY A 92 -22.96 -2.73 0.00
CA GLY A 92 -21.74 -3.46 0.42
C GLY A 92 -20.32 -3.17 -0.14
N PHE A 93 -19.38 -2.88 0.78
CA PHE A 93 -18.00 -3.39 0.65
C PHE A 93 -17.57 -4.08 1.96
N ALA A 94 -18.35 -5.09 2.36
CA ALA A 94 -18.06 -6.03 3.44
C ALA A 94 -17.71 -5.41 4.81
N ASP A 95 -17.60 -6.27 5.81
CA ASP A 95 -17.37 -5.93 7.21
C ASP A 95 -16.05 -5.19 7.51
N TYR A 96 -15.13 -5.09 6.53
CA TYR A 96 -13.77 -4.58 6.67
C TYR A 96 -13.63 -3.24 5.94
N GLU A 97 -13.32 -2.18 6.70
CA GLU A 97 -13.44 -0.81 6.21
C GLU A 97 -12.08 -0.10 6.09
N HIS A 98 -11.04 -0.68 6.69
CA HIS A 98 -9.73 -0.06 6.76
C HIS A 98 -8.60 -1.08 6.61
N ALA A 99 -7.44 -0.62 6.14
CA ALA A 99 -6.25 -1.44 5.95
C ALA A 99 -4.97 -0.67 6.24
N PHE A 100 -3.94 -1.37 6.70
CA PHE A 100 -2.64 -0.79 7.03
C PHE A 100 -1.50 -1.82 6.89
N VAL A 101 -0.25 -1.35 6.91
CA VAL A 101 0.96 -2.17 6.90
C VAL A 101 1.68 -2.06 8.25
N LEU A 102 2.05 -3.18 8.86
CA LEU A 102 2.83 -3.24 10.09
C LEU A 102 4.32 -2.96 9.80
N ILE A 103 4.91 -1.98 10.50
CA ILE A 103 6.29 -1.52 10.25
C ILE A 103 7.24 -1.70 11.45
N THR A 104 6.68 -1.82 12.65
CA THR A 104 7.36 -2.25 13.89
C THR A 104 6.38 -3.14 14.68
N GLU A 105 6.79 -3.66 15.84
CA GLU A 105 5.91 -4.46 16.69
C GLU A 105 4.68 -3.68 17.21
N ASP A 106 4.79 -2.35 17.29
CA ASP A 106 3.83 -1.45 17.92
C ASP A 106 3.35 -0.31 17.02
N ALA A 107 3.84 -0.20 15.78
CA ALA A 107 3.48 0.86 14.85
C ALA A 107 3.18 0.33 13.44
N LEU A 108 2.27 1.03 12.79
CA LEU A 108 1.77 0.76 11.45
C LEU A 108 1.83 2.02 10.61
N ILE A 109 1.73 1.85 9.29
CA ILE A 109 1.47 2.93 8.34
C ILE A 109 0.13 2.68 7.67
N GLU A 110 -0.65 3.75 7.63
CA GLU A 110 -2.00 3.78 7.09
C GLU A 110 -2.24 5.06 6.30
N ALA A 111 -3.14 4.98 5.32
CA ALA A 111 -3.70 6.17 4.69
C ALA A 111 -5.05 6.48 5.32
N GLU A 112 -5.16 7.66 5.92
CA GLU A 112 -6.40 8.20 6.44
C GLU A 112 -6.65 9.59 5.86
N PRO A 113 -7.83 10.17 6.07
CA PRO A 113 -8.05 11.57 5.75
C PRO A 113 -7.10 12.49 6.51
N GLY A 114 -6.33 13.28 5.76
CA GLY A 114 -5.15 14.00 6.26
C GLY A 114 -3.86 13.50 5.62
N GLY A 115 -3.89 12.30 5.02
CA GLY A 115 -2.78 11.69 4.30
C GLY A 115 -2.29 10.41 4.97
N ALA A 116 -1.30 9.79 4.33
CA ALA A 116 -0.63 8.65 4.90
C ALA A 116 0.25 9.05 6.09
N LYS A 117 0.15 8.30 7.18
CA LYS A 117 0.84 8.58 8.44
C LYS A 117 1.29 7.28 9.10
N GLN A 118 2.23 7.41 10.02
CA GLN A 118 2.50 6.37 11.02
C GLN A 118 1.52 6.51 12.18
N SER A 119 1.03 5.39 12.72
CA SER A 119 0.19 5.39 13.92
C SER A 119 0.48 4.20 14.82
N PRO A 120 0.13 4.28 16.12
CA PRO A 120 0.28 3.16 17.04
C PRO A 120 -0.67 2.01 16.67
N LEU A 121 -0.19 0.77 16.71
CA LEU A 121 -1.05 -0.42 16.61
C LEU A 121 -2.08 -0.48 17.73
N ALA A 122 -1.76 0.13 18.88
CA ALA A 122 -2.64 0.27 20.03
C ALA A 122 -4.00 0.92 19.70
N ASP A 123 -4.07 1.80 18.70
CA ASP A 123 -5.31 2.49 18.29
C ASP A 123 -6.38 1.51 17.78
N TYR A 124 -5.96 0.32 17.36
CA TYR A 124 -6.78 -0.78 16.86
C TYR A 124 -7.00 -1.91 17.86
N GLN A 125 -6.50 -1.80 19.09
CA GLN A 125 -6.72 -2.80 20.14
C GLN A 125 -8.21 -3.06 20.37
N GLY A 126 -8.56 -4.34 20.53
CA GLY A 126 -9.94 -4.78 20.73
C GLY A 126 -10.82 -4.74 19.49
N ARG A 127 -10.30 -4.35 18.32
CA ARG A 127 -11.04 -4.41 17.05
C ARG A 127 -10.74 -5.71 16.29
N PRO A 128 -11.73 -6.33 15.64
CA PRO A 128 -11.47 -7.50 14.81
C PRO A 128 -10.57 -7.16 13.61
N MET A 129 -9.42 -7.83 13.51
CA MET A 129 -8.45 -7.68 12.44
C MET A 129 -8.20 -9.02 11.76
N ARG A 130 -7.95 -9.01 10.44
CA ARG A 130 -7.37 -10.16 9.73
C ARG A 130 -6.01 -9.75 9.19
N TRP A 131 -5.01 -10.57 9.49
CA TRP A 131 -3.63 -10.35 9.09
C TRP A 131 -3.28 -11.13 7.84
N SER A 132 -2.37 -10.60 7.03
CA SER A 132 -1.80 -11.30 5.88
C SER A 132 -0.78 -12.38 6.24
N THR A 133 -0.49 -12.55 7.53
CA THR A 133 0.46 -13.54 8.05
C THR A 133 0.10 -14.93 7.55
N GLY A 134 1.07 -15.63 6.95
CA GLY A 134 0.86 -16.99 6.45
C GLY A 134 0.11 -17.08 5.12
N HIS A 135 -0.55 -16.02 4.66
CA HIS A 135 -1.24 -15.99 3.36
C HIS A 135 -0.27 -15.78 2.18
N PHE A 136 0.89 -15.17 2.42
CA PHE A 136 1.91 -14.92 1.41
C PHE A 136 3.28 -15.44 1.87
N GLN A 137 3.96 -16.17 0.98
CA GLN A 137 5.34 -16.59 1.19
C GLN A 137 6.27 -15.42 0.86
N LEU A 138 6.51 -14.57 1.86
CA LEU A 138 7.42 -13.42 1.75
C LEU A 138 8.80 -13.76 2.30
N THR A 139 9.83 -13.42 1.52
CA THR A 139 11.23 -13.40 1.98
C THR A 139 11.47 -12.22 2.94
N ASP A 140 12.54 -12.29 3.73
CA ASP A 140 12.91 -11.19 4.64
C ASP A 140 13.22 -9.90 3.88
N ASP A 141 13.86 -10.00 2.71
CA ASP A 141 14.14 -8.85 1.83
C ASP A 141 12.85 -8.20 1.32
N GLN A 142 11.87 -9.01 0.94
CA GLN A 142 10.55 -8.52 0.52
C GLN A 142 9.82 -7.83 1.67
N ARG A 143 9.88 -8.38 2.89
CA ARG A 143 9.30 -7.75 4.09
C ARG A 143 9.93 -6.39 4.37
N ALA A 144 11.26 -6.32 4.34
CA ALA A 144 11.99 -5.07 4.49
C ALA A 144 11.60 -4.05 3.40
N ALA A 145 11.50 -4.50 2.14
CA ALA A 145 11.09 -3.65 1.03
C ALA A 145 9.67 -3.11 1.17
N ILE A 146 8.71 -3.92 1.67
CA ILE A 146 7.34 -3.47 1.97
C ILE A 146 7.36 -2.39 3.05
N VAL A 147 8.11 -2.61 4.15
CA VAL A 147 8.23 -1.63 5.25
C VAL A 147 8.82 -0.32 4.75
N ASP A 148 9.88 -0.38 3.95
CA ASP A 148 10.50 0.82 3.37
C ASP A 148 9.57 1.52 2.38
N ALA A 149 8.81 0.76 1.58
CA ALA A 149 7.79 1.32 0.70
C ALA A 149 6.71 2.07 1.49
N ALA A 150 6.20 1.47 2.58
CA ALA A 150 5.22 2.09 3.45
C ALA A 150 5.76 3.41 4.04
N ARG A 151 7.00 3.40 4.56
CA ARG A 151 7.64 4.61 5.12
C ARG A 151 7.76 5.74 4.10
N ARG A 152 8.11 5.44 2.85
CA ARG A 152 8.18 6.43 1.77
C ARG A 152 6.83 7.05 1.42
N ARG A 153 5.70 6.45 1.84
CA ARG A 153 4.36 6.99 1.58
C ARG A 153 3.87 7.92 2.67
N ILE A 154 4.56 8.08 3.79
CA ILE A 154 4.17 9.08 4.80
C ILE A 154 4.08 10.47 4.15
N GLY A 155 2.96 11.15 4.38
CA GLY A 155 2.64 12.46 3.82
C GLY A 155 1.95 12.42 2.45
N VAL A 156 1.82 11.25 1.81
CA VAL A 156 1.05 11.15 0.56
C VAL A 156 -0.42 11.54 0.84
N PRO A 157 -0.98 12.53 0.11
CA PRO A 157 -2.34 12.97 0.30
C PRO A 157 -3.38 11.85 0.18
N TYR A 158 -4.43 11.95 0.97
CA TYR A 158 -5.60 11.09 0.82
C TYR A 158 -6.47 11.58 -0.34
N SER A 159 -6.95 10.68 -1.21
CA SER A 159 -7.87 11.04 -2.28
C SER A 159 -9.24 10.40 -2.11
N PHE A 160 -10.21 11.25 -1.77
CA PHE A 160 -11.63 10.92 -1.86
C PHE A 160 -12.10 10.73 -3.30
N LEU A 161 -11.39 11.34 -4.25
CA LEU A 161 -11.73 11.27 -5.67
C LEU A 161 -11.38 9.89 -6.25
N ASP A 162 -10.44 9.16 -5.64
CA ASP A 162 -10.20 7.75 -5.96
C ASP A 162 -11.42 6.91 -5.62
N TYR A 163 -12.04 7.09 -4.45
CA TYR A 163 -13.32 6.43 -4.13
C TYR A 163 -14.42 6.75 -5.15
N PHE A 164 -14.54 8.01 -5.59
CA PHE A 164 -15.53 8.40 -6.61
C PHE A 164 -15.23 7.78 -7.98
N ALA A 165 -13.96 7.69 -8.37
CA ALA A 165 -13.54 7.04 -9.61
C ALA A 165 -13.74 5.51 -9.57
N LEU A 166 -13.44 4.87 -8.44
CA LEU A 166 -13.72 3.45 -8.19
C LEU A 166 -15.22 3.16 -8.35
N ALA A 167 -16.06 4.02 -7.77
CA ALA A 167 -17.50 3.89 -7.86
C ALA A 167 -18.06 4.16 -9.26
N ALA A 168 -17.63 5.24 -9.91
CA ALA A 168 -18.04 5.59 -11.27
C ALA A 168 -17.70 4.48 -12.28
N HIS A 169 -16.54 3.82 -12.11
CA HIS A 169 -16.17 2.64 -12.90
C HIS A 169 -17.11 1.45 -12.63
N ARG A 170 -17.46 1.18 -11.36
CA ARG A 170 -18.42 0.14 -11.00
C ARG A 170 -19.82 0.35 -11.62
N PHE A 171 -20.23 1.60 -11.83
CA PHE A 171 -21.47 1.97 -12.52
C PHE A 171 -21.33 2.11 -14.04
N ARG A 172 -20.18 1.73 -14.64
CA ARG A 172 -19.92 1.74 -16.08
C ARG A 172 -20.17 3.10 -16.76
N LEU A 173 -19.90 4.20 -16.06
CA LEU A 173 -20.05 5.54 -16.63
C LEU A 173 -19.01 5.78 -17.75
N PRO A 174 -19.40 6.43 -18.87
CA PRO A 174 -18.48 6.71 -19.97
C PRO A 174 -17.41 7.73 -19.54
N GLY A 175 -16.12 7.43 -19.79
CA GLY A 175 -14.98 8.28 -19.38
C GLY A 175 -13.73 7.55 -18.86
N SER A 176 -13.62 6.24 -19.09
CA SER A 176 -12.66 5.32 -18.44
C SER A 176 -11.17 5.68 -18.55
N GLY A 177 -10.75 6.38 -19.60
CA GLY A 177 -9.33 6.68 -19.84
C GLY A 177 -8.70 7.64 -18.82
N LEU A 178 -9.40 8.73 -18.47
CA LEU A 178 -8.92 9.69 -17.47
C LEU A 178 -9.04 9.15 -16.05
N LEU A 179 -10.14 8.45 -15.74
CA LEU A 179 -10.32 7.81 -14.43
C LEU A 179 -9.26 6.75 -14.18
N LYS A 180 -8.91 5.94 -15.19
CA LYS A 180 -7.83 4.95 -15.08
C LYS A 180 -6.49 5.60 -14.76
N ARG A 181 -6.17 6.74 -15.38
CA ARG A 181 -4.93 7.48 -15.09
C ARG A 181 -4.95 8.08 -13.69
N TYR A 182 -6.10 8.55 -13.23
CA TYR A 182 -6.27 9.12 -11.90
C TYR A 182 -6.10 8.05 -10.82
N VAL A 183 -6.80 6.92 -10.93
CA VAL A 183 -6.73 5.80 -9.96
C VAL A 183 -5.34 5.16 -9.92
N ALA A 184 -4.61 5.16 -11.03
CA ALA A 184 -3.24 4.67 -11.10
C ALA A 184 -2.20 5.69 -10.59
N ASP A 185 -2.60 6.93 -10.30
CA ASP A 185 -1.69 7.96 -9.80
C ASP A 185 -1.37 7.72 -8.33
N THR A 186 -0.09 7.58 -8.01
CA THR A 186 0.37 7.30 -6.64
C THR A 186 0.57 8.56 -5.80
N ARG A 187 0.32 9.75 -6.35
CA ARG A 187 0.41 11.04 -5.62
C ARG A 187 -0.74 11.24 -4.64
N HIS A 188 -1.73 10.36 -4.68
CA HIS A 188 -2.76 10.25 -3.67
C HIS A 188 -3.21 8.79 -3.54
N MET A 189 -3.67 8.39 -2.36
CA MET A 189 -4.11 7.01 -2.16
C MET A 189 -5.09 6.86 -1.00
N ILE A 190 -5.91 5.83 -1.11
CA ILE A 190 -6.75 5.31 -0.02
C ILE A 190 -6.00 4.19 0.73
N CYS A 191 -6.55 3.74 1.86
CA CYS A 191 -5.93 2.72 2.72
C CYS A 191 -5.55 1.43 1.98
N SER A 192 -6.44 0.88 1.15
CA SER A 192 -6.20 -0.34 0.39
C SER A 192 -5.24 -0.15 -0.79
N GLN A 193 -5.24 1.04 -1.41
CA GLN A 193 -4.26 1.40 -2.45
C GLN A 193 -2.85 1.51 -1.88
N LEU A 194 -2.71 2.08 -0.67
CA LEU A 194 -1.43 2.13 0.02
C LEU A 194 -0.84 0.73 0.20
N VAL A 195 -1.65 -0.22 0.70
CA VAL A 195 -1.22 -1.61 0.89
C VAL A 195 -0.79 -2.26 -0.42
N ASP A 196 -1.65 -2.21 -1.45
CA ASP A 196 -1.36 -2.79 -2.76
C ASP A 196 -0.09 -2.20 -3.37
N GLN A 197 0.08 -0.89 -3.27
CA GLN A 197 1.26 -0.21 -3.80
C GLN A 197 2.53 -0.56 -3.02
N CYS A 198 2.47 -0.76 -1.70
CA CYS A 198 3.64 -1.19 -0.92
C CYS A 198 4.12 -2.59 -1.33
N TYR A 199 3.16 -3.51 -1.56
CA TYR A 199 3.47 -4.85 -2.05
C TYR A 199 4.02 -4.81 -3.47
N HIS A 200 3.40 -4.01 -4.35
CA HIS A 200 3.88 -3.81 -5.71
C HIS A 200 5.31 -3.24 -5.76
N ASP A 201 5.62 -2.23 -4.94
CA ASP A 201 6.96 -1.64 -4.84
C ASP A 201 8.01 -2.65 -4.33
N ALA A 202 7.59 -3.67 -3.58
CA ALA A 202 8.42 -4.78 -3.14
C ALA A 202 8.45 -5.96 -4.14
N GLY A 203 7.91 -5.79 -5.34
CA GLY A 203 7.90 -6.80 -6.40
C GLY A 203 6.85 -7.89 -6.21
N ILE A 204 5.83 -7.67 -5.38
CA ILE A 204 4.77 -8.63 -5.07
C ILE A 204 3.45 -8.12 -5.66
N GLN A 205 2.83 -8.95 -6.50
CA GLN A 205 1.55 -8.64 -7.10
C GLN A 205 0.43 -9.31 -6.31
N LEU A 206 -0.35 -8.53 -5.55
CA LEU A 206 -1.48 -9.04 -4.77
C LEU A 206 -2.66 -9.49 -5.65
N PHE A 207 -2.86 -8.84 -6.80
CA PHE A 207 -3.97 -9.11 -7.71
C PHE A 207 -3.49 -9.30 -9.15
N THR A 208 -3.92 -10.41 -9.76
CA THR A 208 -3.58 -10.81 -11.14
C THR A 208 -4.80 -10.90 -12.06
N ASP A 209 -5.95 -10.37 -11.62
CA ASP A 209 -7.25 -10.45 -12.30
C ASP A 209 -7.48 -9.39 -13.39
N GLY A 210 -6.43 -8.66 -13.78
CA GLY A 210 -6.50 -7.65 -14.84
C GLY A 210 -7.22 -6.36 -14.45
N ARG A 211 -7.51 -6.15 -13.16
CA ARG A 211 -8.01 -4.87 -12.63
C ARG A 211 -7.06 -3.71 -12.98
N TRP A 212 -7.56 -2.48 -12.93
CA TRP A 212 -6.69 -1.32 -13.14
C TRP A 212 -5.68 -1.19 -11.98
N PRO A 213 -4.43 -0.75 -12.26
CA PRO A 213 -3.48 -0.44 -11.18
C PRO A 213 -4.10 0.55 -10.19
N GLY A 214 -3.97 0.27 -8.89
CA GLY A 214 -4.60 1.06 -7.83
C GLY A 214 -6.11 0.85 -7.68
N TYR A 215 -6.76 -0.02 -8.46
CA TYR A 215 -8.18 -0.37 -8.28
C TYR A 215 -8.33 -1.44 -7.20
N VAL A 216 -8.09 -1.08 -5.95
CA VAL A 216 -8.16 -2.03 -4.82
C VAL A 216 -9.02 -1.48 -3.71
N THR A 217 -10.01 -2.25 -3.27
CA THR A 217 -10.87 -1.94 -2.11
C THR A 217 -10.43 -2.74 -0.88
N PRO A 218 -10.77 -2.29 0.35
CA PRO A 218 -10.51 -3.08 1.56
C PRO A 218 -11.16 -4.48 1.53
N ALA A 219 -12.34 -4.59 0.92
CA ALA A 219 -13.01 -5.87 0.71
C ALA A 219 -12.24 -6.80 -0.25
N ASP A 220 -11.51 -6.27 -1.24
CA ASP A 220 -10.66 -7.08 -2.10
C ASP A 220 -9.49 -7.66 -1.33
N LEU A 221 -8.84 -6.85 -0.47
CA LEU A 221 -7.79 -7.33 0.43
C LEU A 221 -8.32 -8.37 1.41
N ALA A 222 -9.50 -8.15 2.00
CA ALA A 222 -10.12 -9.12 2.91
C ALA A 222 -10.42 -10.47 2.23
N ARG A 223 -10.77 -10.45 0.94
CA ARG A 223 -10.98 -11.68 0.15
C ARG A 223 -9.70 -12.46 -0.13
N LEU A 224 -8.52 -11.83 -0.08
CA LEU A 224 -7.23 -12.55 -0.15
C LEU A 224 -6.91 -13.31 1.14
N LEU A 225 -7.56 -12.95 2.26
CA LEU A 225 -7.30 -13.47 3.60
C LEU A 225 -8.36 -14.46 4.08
N ASN A 226 -9.11 -15.08 3.16
CA ASN A 226 -10.25 -15.95 3.46
C ASN A 226 -10.12 -17.28 2.73
#